data_AF-A0A838KND7-F1
#
_entry.id   AF-A0A838KND7-F1
#
_cell.length_a   1.000
_cell.length_b   1.000
_cell.length_c   1.000
_cell.angle_alpha   90.00
_cell.angle_beta   90.00
_cell.angle_gamma   90.00
#
_symmetry.space_group_name_H-M   'P 1'
#
loop_
_entity.id
_entity.type
_entity.pdbx_description
1 polymer ?
#
loop_
_entity_poly.entity_id
_entity_poly.type
_entity_poly.pdbx_seq_one_letter_code
_entity_poly.pdbx_strand_id
1 'polypeptide(L)'
;MDENTSWQRQLLAAAGMLVVVGLLVGGVLAVVALKAADVAGVGQPRVQSTEPPLGLGTSTPPATEPTTKSPTTSATPTTSATMTKKPRPQRVIRLVVSPQQAGTYERVNLTGVYRGAAEGTTLQVQRDQGAGWADFPTTATVTAGTFATYIETGVTGFNRFRMLDTVTGRASNVVKVQIS
;
A
#
# COMPACT_ATOMS: atom_id res chain seq x y z
N MET A 1 -49.93 -1.72 -16.21
CA MET A 1 -48.88 -0.69 -15.98
C MET A 1 -48.82 -0.47 -14.49
N ASP A 2 -47.65 -0.56 -13.86
CA ASP A 2 -47.26 0.14 -12.62
C ASP A 2 -45.80 -0.22 -12.28
N GLU A 3 -44.88 0.11 -13.19
CA GLU A 3 -43.43 -0.05 -12.98
C GLU A 3 -42.83 1.17 -12.26
N ASN A 4 -43.61 2.25 -12.09
CA ASN A 4 -43.16 3.52 -11.53
C ASN A 4 -43.13 3.58 -9.99
N THR A 5 -43.79 2.66 -9.28
CA THR A 5 -43.98 2.78 -7.83
C THR A 5 -42.85 2.15 -7.00
N SER A 6 -42.07 1.23 -7.57
CA SER A 6 -40.98 0.53 -6.85
C SER A 6 -39.73 1.40 -6.66
N TRP A 7 -39.39 2.22 -7.65
CA TRP A 7 -38.19 3.07 -7.62
C TRP A 7 -38.34 4.28 -6.68
N GLN A 8 -39.54 4.86 -6.58
CA GLN A 8 -39.79 6.00 -5.69
C GLN A 8 -39.58 5.63 -4.21
N ARG A 9 -39.92 4.41 -3.80
CA ARG A 9 -39.66 3.92 -2.43
C ARG A 9 -38.17 3.69 -2.14
N GLN A 10 -37.39 3.31 -3.16
CA GLN A 10 -35.95 3.15 -3.01
C GLN A 10 -35.22 4.50 -2.90
N LEU A 11 -35.71 5.54 -3.59
CA LEU A 11 -35.19 6.90 -3.46
C LEU A 11 -35.50 7.53 -2.08
N LEU A 12 -36.67 7.27 -1.52
CA LEU A 12 -37.03 7.75 -0.17
C LEU A 12 -36.16 7.12 0.93
N ALA A 13 -35.72 5.87 0.77
CA ALA A 13 -34.78 5.24 1.71
C ALA A 13 -33.35 5.80 1.57
N ALA A 14 -32.94 6.19 0.36
CA ALA A 14 -31.59 6.73 0.11
C ALA A 14 -31.41 8.19 0.59
N ALA A 15 -32.48 9.00 0.56
CA ALA A 15 -32.39 10.41 0.98
C ALA A 15 -32.26 10.61 2.51
N GLY A 16 -32.78 9.69 3.33
CA GLY A 16 -32.69 9.78 4.80
C GLY A 16 -31.29 9.52 5.37
N MET A 17 -30.47 8.72 4.70
CA MET A 17 -29.13 8.35 5.19
C MET A 17 -28.09 9.47 5.02
N LEU A 18 -28.30 10.38 4.06
CA LEU A 18 -27.35 11.45 3.74
C LEU A 18 -27.33 12.60 4.78
N VAL A 19 -28.38 12.76 5.58
CA VAL A 19 -28.44 13.82 6.61
C VAL A 19 -27.68 13.43 7.89
N VAL A 20 -27.45 12.14 8.16
CA VAL A 20 -26.77 11.68 9.39
C VAL A 20 -25.24 11.74 9.26
N VAL A 21 -24.68 11.50 8.07
CA VAL A 21 -23.21 11.48 7.87
C VAL A 21 -22.61 12.88 7.73
N GLY A 22 -23.38 13.85 7.21
CA GLY A 22 -22.94 15.24 7.07
C GLY A 22 -22.70 15.97 8.39
N LEU A 23 -23.30 15.51 9.49
CA LEU A 23 -23.18 16.16 10.80
C LEU A 23 -21.95 15.71 11.63
N LEU A 24 -21.23 14.67 11.20
CA LEU A 24 -20.05 14.16 11.91
C LEU A 24 -18.71 14.77 11.44
N VAL A 25 -18.68 15.45 10.29
CA VAL A 25 -17.46 16.04 9.70
C VAL A 25 -17.39 17.58 9.85
N GLY A 26 -18.49 18.24 10.23
CA GLY A 26 -18.61 19.72 10.23
C GLY A 26 -18.63 20.41 11.58
N GLY A 27 -18.11 19.79 12.65
CA GLY A 27 -18.43 20.20 14.03
C GLY A 27 -17.27 20.41 14.99
N VAL A 28 -16.10 20.91 14.56
CA VAL A 28 -15.09 21.43 15.51
C VAL A 28 -14.38 22.65 14.90
N LEU A 29 -14.97 23.84 15.08
CA LEU A 29 -14.28 25.12 14.92
C LEU A 29 -14.24 25.84 16.27
N ALA A 30 -13.01 26.17 16.71
CA ALA A 30 -12.61 27.12 17.75
C ALA A 30 -13.02 26.74 19.20
N VAL A 31 -12.15 26.82 20.21
CA VAL A 31 -11.39 27.99 20.72
C VAL A 31 -10.23 27.48 21.61
N VAL A 32 -9.23 28.33 21.87
CA VAL A 32 -8.08 28.25 22.82
C VAL A 32 -6.74 28.04 22.08
N ALA A 33 -5.69 28.86 22.18
CA ALA A 33 -5.27 29.80 23.23
C ALA A 33 -4.52 31.03 22.68
N LEU A 34 -4.58 32.07 23.49
CA LEU A 34 -3.81 33.30 23.48
C LEU A 34 -2.38 33.05 23.99
N LYS A 35 -1.34 33.67 23.39
CA LYS A 35 -0.25 34.46 24.03
C LYS A 35 1.08 34.43 23.25
N ALA A 36 1.65 35.62 23.12
CA ALA A 36 2.95 35.95 22.54
C ALA A 36 4.11 35.70 23.52
N ALA A 37 5.31 35.44 22.98
CA ALA A 37 6.57 36.01 23.47
C ALA A 37 7.69 35.81 22.42
N ASP A 38 8.28 36.92 21.99
CA ASP A 38 9.59 37.02 21.34
C ASP A 38 10.69 36.50 22.27
N VAL A 39 11.63 35.71 21.73
CA VAL A 39 13.03 35.75 22.17
C VAL A 39 13.95 35.53 20.96
N ALA A 40 14.64 36.60 20.60
CA ALA A 40 15.79 36.62 19.72
C ALA A 40 16.90 35.68 20.22
N GLY A 41 17.48 34.91 19.29
CA GLY A 41 18.61 34.03 19.57
C GLY A 41 19.54 33.90 18.38
N VAL A 42 20.34 34.94 18.17
CA VAL A 42 21.47 35.05 17.24
C VAL A 42 22.46 33.89 17.42
N GLY A 43 22.96 33.31 16.32
CA GLY A 43 24.07 32.35 16.41
C GLY A 43 24.44 31.57 15.14
N GLN A 44 24.85 32.24 14.07
CA GLN A 44 25.87 31.71 13.14
C GLN A 44 27.06 32.69 13.21
N PRO A 45 28.33 32.30 13.00
CA PRO A 45 28.80 31.11 12.27
C PRO A 45 29.95 30.34 12.95
N ARG A 46 30.23 29.10 12.52
CA ARG A 46 31.61 28.58 12.54
C ARG A 46 31.86 27.67 11.35
N VAL A 47 32.48 28.27 10.35
CA VAL A 47 33.33 27.59 9.37
C VAL A 47 34.41 26.81 10.11
N GLN A 48 34.56 25.53 9.81
CA GLN A 48 35.87 24.91 9.85
C GLN A 48 35.99 23.96 8.65
N SER A 49 36.54 24.52 7.58
CA SER A 49 37.10 23.80 6.46
C SER A 49 38.18 22.84 6.95
N THR A 50 38.15 21.59 6.50
CA THR A 50 39.35 20.76 6.30
C THR A 50 39.00 19.67 5.27
N GLU A 51 39.40 19.88 4.03
CA GLU A 51 39.74 18.82 3.07
C GLU A 51 41.27 18.90 2.85
N PRO A 52 41.92 17.94 2.16
CA PRO A 52 41.90 16.47 2.29
C PRO A 52 43.37 15.96 2.45
N PRO A 53 43.65 14.65 2.26
CA PRO A 53 44.29 14.36 0.98
C PRO A 53 43.81 13.08 0.30
N LEU A 54 43.86 13.15 -1.03
CA LEU A 54 43.80 12.04 -1.98
C LEU A 54 44.82 10.95 -1.63
N GLY A 55 44.35 9.71 -1.52
CA GLY A 55 45.18 8.51 -1.49
C GLY A 55 44.67 7.51 -2.53
N LEU A 56 45.19 7.60 -3.76
CA LEU A 56 45.14 6.48 -4.69
C LEU A 56 46.14 5.42 -4.20
N GLY A 57 45.63 4.25 -3.83
CA GLY A 57 46.44 3.10 -3.45
C GLY A 57 45.84 1.82 -4.02
N THR A 58 46.31 1.44 -5.21
CA THR A 58 46.12 0.10 -5.79
C THR A 58 46.94 -0.90 -4.99
N SER A 59 46.37 -2.04 -4.57
CA SER A 59 47.11 -3.29 -4.34
C SER A 59 46.14 -4.47 -4.14
N THR A 60 46.10 -5.35 -5.13
CA THR A 60 45.51 -6.71 -5.11
C THR A 60 46.65 -7.73 -4.82
N PRO A 61 46.36 -9.02 -4.58
CA PRO A 61 46.25 -9.73 -3.30
C PRO A 61 47.49 -10.61 -2.97
N PRO A 62 47.45 -11.45 -1.92
CA PRO A 62 47.61 -12.87 -2.21
C PRO A 62 46.62 -13.79 -1.49
N ALA A 63 46.32 -14.90 -2.17
CA ALA A 63 45.49 -16.01 -1.74
C ALA A 63 46.07 -16.77 -0.54
N THR A 64 45.20 -17.32 0.32
CA THR A 64 45.40 -18.61 1.02
C THR A 64 44.04 -19.09 1.56
N GLU A 65 43.55 -20.19 0.99
CA GLU A 65 42.49 -21.06 1.54
C GLU A 65 43.06 -21.84 2.75
N PRO A 66 42.26 -22.27 3.75
CA PRO A 66 41.67 -23.61 3.61
C PRO A 66 40.31 -23.87 4.31
N THR A 67 39.49 -24.65 3.61
CA THR A 67 38.66 -25.79 4.06
C THR A 67 37.89 -25.68 5.39
N THR A 68 36.56 -25.59 5.30
CA THR A 68 35.66 -26.33 6.22
C THR A 68 34.41 -26.79 5.46
N LYS A 69 34.17 -28.09 5.57
CA LYS A 69 33.14 -28.89 4.91
C LYS A 69 31.74 -28.36 5.22
N SER A 70 30.88 -28.25 4.21
CA SER A 70 29.43 -28.36 4.40
C SER A 70 28.82 -29.12 3.23
N PRO A 71 27.96 -30.11 3.49
CA PRO A 71 27.42 -30.97 2.47
C PRO A 71 26.54 -30.20 1.50
N THR A 72 26.74 -30.50 0.22
CA THR A 72 25.82 -30.24 -0.88
C THR A 72 24.44 -30.78 -0.53
N THR A 73 23.57 -29.92 -0.01
CA THR A 73 22.12 -30.18 -0.11
C THR A 73 21.67 -29.50 -1.38
N SER A 74 21.68 -30.29 -2.46
CA SER A 74 20.97 -29.99 -3.69
C SER A 74 19.49 -29.86 -3.34
N ALA A 75 19.05 -28.64 -3.04
CA ALA A 75 17.64 -28.31 -2.96
C ALA A 75 17.13 -28.24 -4.40
N THR A 76 16.85 -29.42 -4.94
CA THR A 76 15.97 -29.64 -6.08
C THR A 76 14.77 -28.69 -5.93
N PRO A 77 14.45 -27.82 -6.91
CA PRO A 77 13.19 -27.09 -6.85
C PRO A 77 12.09 -28.15 -6.95
N THR A 78 11.51 -28.52 -5.80
CA THR A 78 10.31 -29.35 -5.77
C THR A 78 9.23 -28.57 -6.50
N THR A 79 9.05 -28.94 -7.76
CA THR A 79 7.98 -28.47 -8.63
C THR A 79 6.69 -29.04 -8.05
N SER A 80 6.14 -28.32 -7.08
CA SER A 80 4.92 -28.74 -6.39
C SER A 80 3.72 -28.41 -7.26
N ALA A 81 3.19 -29.47 -7.88
CA ALA A 81 1.86 -29.65 -8.43
C ALA A 81 1.33 -28.54 -9.37
N THR A 82 1.39 -28.83 -10.68
CA THR A 82 0.46 -28.27 -11.66
C THR A 82 -0.97 -28.70 -11.29
N MET A 83 -1.62 -27.91 -10.44
CA MET A 83 -3.08 -27.95 -10.35
C MET A 83 -3.63 -27.49 -11.70
N THR A 84 -4.40 -28.34 -12.38
CA THR A 84 -5.20 -27.99 -13.56
C THR A 84 -6.19 -26.91 -13.16
N LYS A 85 -5.74 -25.66 -13.24
CA LYS A 85 -6.48 -24.49 -12.83
C LYS A 85 -7.50 -24.22 -13.93
N LYS A 86 -8.77 -24.51 -13.65
CA LYS A 86 -9.90 -24.06 -14.48
C LYS A 86 -9.67 -22.59 -14.85
N PRO A 87 -9.84 -22.17 -16.13
CA PRO A 87 -9.58 -20.80 -16.54
C PRO A 87 -10.35 -19.84 -15.65
N ARG A 88 -9.63 -19.12 -14.77
CA ARG A 88 -10.26 -18.14 -13.89
C ARG A 88 -10.65 -16.97 -14.79
N PRO A 89 -11.89 -16.45 -14.72
CA PRO A 89 -12.28 -15.29 -15.49
C PRO A 89 -11.22 -14.20 -15.33
N GLN A 90 -10.79 -13.66 -16.46
CA GLN A 90 -9.64 -12.77 -16.53
C GLN A 90 -10.00 -11.48 -15.80
N ARG A 91 -9.49 -11.33 -14.57
CA ARG A 91 -9.71 -10.10 -13.79
C ARG A 91 -9.13 -8.91 -14.54
N VAL A 92 -9.91 -7.85 -14.58
CA VAL A 92 -9.57 -6.58 -15.24
C VAL A 92 -8.51 -5.82 -14.44
N ILE A 93 -8.57 -5.92 -13.10
CA ILE A 93 -7.56 -5.40 -12.17
C ILE A 93 -6.72 -6.57 -11.64
N ARG A 94 -5.39 -6.46 -11.75
CA ARG A 94 -4.43 -7.40 -11.15
C ARG A 94 -3.49 -6.67 -10.20
N LEU A 95 -3.32 -7.23 -9.01
CA LEU A 95 -2.50 -6.69 -7.94
C LEU A 95 -1.38 -7.69 -7.58
N VAL A 96 -0.19 -7.15 -7.35
CA VAL A 96 1.01 -7.82 -6.89
C VAL A 96 1.52 -7.10 -5.64
N VAL A 97 2.16 -7.85 -4.74
CA VAL A 97 2.73 -7.34 -3.49
C VAL A 97 4.21 -7.68 -3.40
N SER A 98 5.02 -6.76 -2.89
CA SER A 98 6.44 -6.99 -2.60
C SER A 98 6.93 -6.06 -1.48
N PRO A 99 7.63 -6.56 -0.44
CA PRO A 99 7.87 -7.98 -0.16
C PRO A 99 6.61 -8.70 0.34
N GLN A 100 6.64 -10.04 0.38
CA GLN A 100 5.55 -10.85 0.97
C GLN A 100 5.66 -11.02 2.49
N GLN A 101 6.82 -10.68 3.06
CA GLN A 101 7.08 -10.61 4.49
C GLN A 101 7.75 -9.28 4.79
N ALA A 102 7.33 -8.63 5.87
CA ALA A 102 7.81 -7.30 6.26
C ALA A 102 7.76 -7.16 7.79
N GLY A 103 8.62 -6.31 8.33
CA GLY A 103 8.56 -5.86 9.70
C GLY A 103 7.33 -4.99 9.96
N THR A 104 6.99 -4.82 11.23
CA THR A 104 6.03 -3.81 11.68
C THR A 104 6.43 -2.42 11.15
N TYR A 105 5.50 -1.73 10.47
CA TYR A 105 5.72 -0.44 9.79
C TYR A 105 6.76 -0.44 8.65
N GLU A 106 7.26 -1.60 8.23
CA GLU A 106 8.08 -1.67 7.03
C GLU A 106 7.20 -1.46 5.79
N ARG A 107 7.79 -0.81 4.79
CA ARG A 107 7.11 -0.51 3.53
C ARG A 107 6.82 -1.78 2.74
N VAL A 108 5.56 -1.96 2.36
CA VAL A 108 5.11 -3.02 1.44
C VAL A 108 4.53 -2.39 0.19
N ASN A 109 5.16 -2.65 -0.95
CA ASN A 109 4.73 -2.11 -2.24
C ASN A 109 3.56 -2.91 -2.81
N LEU A 110 2.58 -2.19 -3.33
CA LEU A 110 1.41 -2.71 -4.01
C LEU A 110 1.40 -2.18 -5.44
N THR A 111 1.63 -3.06 -6.41
CA THR A 111 1.72 -2.68 -7.83
C THR A 111 0.77 -3.51 -8.67
N GLY A 112 0.39 -3.00 -9.83
CA GLY A 112 -0.54 -3.75 -10.66
C GLY A 112 -0.93 -3.09 -11.97
N VAL A 113 -1.88 -3.73 -12.62
CA VAL A 113 -2.45 -3.30 -13.90
C VAL A 113 -3.97 -3.24 -13.81
N TYR A 114 -4.55 -2.24 -14.45
CA TYR A 114 -5.99 -2.08 -14.62
C TYR A 114 -6.30 -1.86 -16.10
N ARG A 115 -6.71 -2.93 -16.78
CA ARG A 115 -7.02 -2.90 -18.21
C ARG A 115 -8.32 -2.17 -18.49
N GLY A 116 -8.31 -1.20 -19.40
CA GLY A 116 -9.52 -0.48 -19.81
C GLY A 116 -10.06 0.54 -18.79
N ALA A 117 -9.28 0.85 -17.75
CA ALA A 117 -9.57 2.01 -16.90
C ALA A 117 -9.20 3.30 -17.63
N ALA A 118 -9.94 4.37 -17.33
CA ALA A 118 -9.58 5.71 -17.75
C ALA A 118 -8.30 6.17 -17.02
N GLU A 119 -7.51 7.01 -17.68
CA GLU A 119 -6.37 7.68 -17.06
C GLU A 119 -6.84 8.49 -15.84
N GLY A 120 -6.08 8.44 -14.75
CA GLY A 120 -6.43 9.14 -13.51
C GLY A 120 -7.47 8.41 -12.64
N THR A 121 -7.90 7.20 -12.99
CA THR A 121 -8.81 6.40 -12.14
C THR A 121 -8.17 6.18 -10.77
N THR A 122 -8.86 6.56 -9.69
CA THR A 122 -8.40 6.32 -8.32
C THR A 122 -8.86 4.96 -7.82
N LEU A 123 -7.92 4.19 -7.29
CA LEU A 123 -8.15 2.91 -6.63
C LEU A 123 -7.96 3.05 -5.12
N GLN A 124 -8.89 2.46 -4.38
CA GLN A 124 -8.87 2.39 -2.92
C GLN A 124 -8.21 1.09 -2.48
N VAL A 125 -7.20 1.18 -1.61
CA VAL A 125 -6.67 -0.01 -0.92
C VAL A 125 -7.67 -0.45 0.13
N GLN A 126 -7.97 -1.73 0.18
CA GLN A 126 -8.79 -2.33 1.23
C GLN A 126 -8.06 -3.47 1.92
N ARG A 127 -8.30 -3.61 3.22
CA ARG A 127 -7.80 -4.71 4.05
C ARG A 127 -8.96 -5.60 4.49
N ASP A 128 -8.75 -6.91 4.46
CA ASP A 128 -9.67 -7.89 5.05
C ASP A 128 -9.59 -7.79 6.59
N GLN A 129 -10.71 -7.53 7.25
CA GLN A 129 -10.82 -7.50 8.72
C GLN A 129 -11.56 -8.73 9.27
N GLY A 130 -11.78 -9.76 8.46
CA GLY A 130 -12.50 -10.99 8.84
C GLY A 130 -14.02 -10.84 8.79
N ALA A 131 -14.58 -9.71 9.22
CA ALA A 131 -16.00 -9.38 9.06
C ALA A 131 -16.33 -8.81 7.66
N GLY A 132 -15.31 -8.45 6.88
CA GLY A 132 -15.46 -7.83 5.58
C GLY A 132 -14.21 -7.05 5.16
N TRP A 133 -14.34 -6.36 4.04
CA TRP A 133 -13.31 -5.47 3.53
C TRP A 133 -13.53 -4.06 4.07
N ALA A 134 -12.47 -3.48 4.62
CA ALA A 134 -12.48 -2.09 5.09
C ALA A 134 -11.44 -1.27 4.33
N ASP A 135 -11.70 0.02 4.18
CA ASP A 135 -10.78 0.93 3.54
C ASP A 135 -9.51 1.10 4.38
N PHE A 136 -8.38 0.98 3.71
CA PHE A 136 -7.06 1.27 4.25
C PHE A 136 -6.70 2.71 3.84
N PRO A 137 -6.01 3.51 4.66
CA PRO A 137 -5.74 4.93 4.37
C PRO A 137 -4.65 5.12 3.28
N THR A 138 -4.85 4.53 2.12
CA THR A 138 -3.95 4.55 0.98
C THR A 138 -4.75 4.38 -0.30
N THR A 139 -4.43 5.19 -1.29
CA THR A 139 -4.98 5.10 -2.64
C THR A 139 -3.86 4.92 -3.66
N ALA A 140 -4.24 4.57 -4.88
CA ALA A 140 -3.36 4.57 -6.04
C ALA A 140 -4.09 5.19 -7.23
N THR A 141 -3.38 5.93 -8.07
CA THR A 141 -3.94 6.45 -9.32
C THR A 141 -3.47 5.58 -10.48
N VAL A 142 -4.38 5.28 -11.40
CA VAL A 142 -4.04 4.55 -12.62
C VAL A 142 -3.41 5.50 -13.63
N THR A 143 -2.21 5.13 -14.07
CA THR A 143 -1.48 5.80 -15.15
C THR A 143 -0.99 4.81 -16.19
N ALA A 144 -1.33 5.06 -17.45
CA ALA A 144 -1.03 4.20 -18.60
C ALA A 144 -1.48 2.73 -18.36
N GLY A 145 -2.64 2.54 -17.71
CA GLY A 145 -3.19 1.22 -17.38
C GLY A 145 -2.46 0.46 -16.26
N THR A 146 -1.53 1.12 -15.56
CA THR A 146 -0.80 0.58 -14.42
C THR A 146 -1.05 1.40 -13.16
N PHE A 147 -0.78 0.84 -11.99
CA PHE A 147 -0.82 1.58 -10.73
C PHE A 147 0.25 1.07 -9.78
N ALA A 148 0.69 1.96 -8.88
CA ALA A 148 1.62 1.63 -7.82
C ALA A 148 1.30 2.48 -6.58
N THR A 149 1.46 1.87 -5.42
CA THR A 149 1.40 2.54 -4.11
C THR A 149 2.15 1.68 -3.09
N TYR A 150 2.15 2.09 -1.83
CA TYR A 150 2.71 1.30 -0.74
C TYR A 150 1.86 1.43 0.51
N ILE A 151 1.97 0.45 1.39
CA ILE A 151 1.35 0.47 2.71
C ILE A 151 2.42 0.28 3.78
N GLU A 152 2.12 0.77 4.97
CA GLU A 152 2.87 0.54 6.20
C GLU A 152 1.85 0.18 7.27
N THR A 153 2.07 -0.90 8.00
CA THR A 153 1.11 -1.32 9.03
C THR A 153 1.83 -1.98 10.19
N GLY A 154 1.34 -1.71 11.41
CA GLY A 154 1.76 -2.41 12.62
C GLY A 154 0.89 -3.60 12.98
N VAL A 155 -0.10 -3.96 12.16
CA VAL A 155 -0.95 -5.13 12.43
C VAL A 155 -0.18 -6.38 12.06
N THR A 156 0.25 -7.13 13.07
CA THR A 156 1.04 -8.35 12.91
C THR A 156 0.23 -9.51 12.33
N GLY A 157 0.94 -10.52 11.84
CA GLY A 157 0.36 -11.72 11.25
C GLY A 157 0.01 -11.55 9.77
N PHE A 158 -0.88 -12.42 9.29
CA PHE A 158 -1.25 -12.46 7.89
C PHE A 158 -2.32 -11.43 7.54
N ASN A 159 -1.89 -10.37 6.86
CA ASN A 159 -2.76 -9.34 6.34
C ASN A 159 -3.12 -9.64 4.88
N ARG A 160 -4.38 -9.38 4.51
CA ARG A 160 -4.86 -9.54 3.13
C ARG A 160 -5.33 -8.21 2.59
N PHE A 161 -4.87 -7.87 1.39
CA PHE A 161 -5.17 -6.61 0.73
C PHE A 161 -5.76 -6.82 -0.67
N ARG A 162 -6.54 -5.84 -1.12
CA ARG A 162 -7.00 -5.71 -2.50
C ARG A 162 -7.12 -4.24 -2.88
N MET A 163 -7.08 -3.96 -4.18
CA MET A 163 -7.57 -2.70 -4.77
C MET A 163 -9.06 -2.81 -5.12
N LEU A 164 -9.79 -1.72 -4.86
CA LEU A 164 -11.17 -1.48 -5.28
C LEU A 164 -11.24 -0.19 -6.11
N ASP A 165 -11.86 -0.26 -7.28
CA ASP A 165 -12.35 0.92 -7.98
C ASP A 165 -13.71 1.30 -7.36
N THR A 166 -13.77 2.42 -6.65
CA THR A 166 -14.98 2.85 -5.93
C THR A 166 -16.08 3.36 -6.84
N VAL A 167 -15.76 3.72 -8.09
CA VAL A 167 -16.73 4.18 -9.09
C VAL A 167 -17.42 2.99 -9.75
N THR A 168 -16.65 1.98 -10.18
CA THR A 168 -17.20 0.81 -10.89
C THR A 168 -17.52 -0.38 -9.98
N GLY A 169 -17.06 -0.37 -8.74
CA GLY A 169 -17.16 -1.49 -7.80
C GLY A 169 -16.26 -2.69 -8.14
N ARG A 170 -15.37 -2.56 -9.15
CA ARG A 170 -14.49 -3.66 -9.57
C ARG A 170 -13.34 -3.84 -8.57
N ALA A 171 -13.12 -5.09 -8.18
CA ALA A 171 -12.03 -5.45 -7.27
C ALA A 171 -10.95 -6.28 -7.99
N SER A 172 -9.71 -6.07 -7.54
CA SER A 172 -8.55 -6.89 -7.91
C SER A 172 -8.58 -8.30 -7.28
N ASN A 173 -7.54 -9.10 -7.57
CA ASN A 173 -7.24 -10.26 -6.75
C ASN A 173 -6.77 -9.85 -5.35
N VAL A 174 -6.92 -10.76 -4.40
CA VAL A 174 -6.38 -10.61 -3.05
C VAL A 174 -4.88 -10.94 -3.06
N VAL A 175 -4.10 -10.14 -2.36
CA VAL A 175 -2.70 -10.41 -2.02
C VAL A 175 -2.56 -10.61 -0.52
N LYS A 176 -1.55 -11.37 -0.10
CA LYS A 176 -1.29 -11.71 1.30
C LYS A 176 0.12 -11.26 1.66
N VAL A 177 0.27 -10.60 2.81
CA VAL A 177 1.55 -10.21 3.38
C VAL A 177 1.62 -10.66 4.84
N GLN A 178 2.78 -11.14 5.28
CA GLN A 178 3.04 -11.46 6.67
C GLN A 178 3.79 -10.31 7.33
N ILE A 179 3.27 -9.80 8.44
CA ILE A 179 3.89 -8.76 9.24
C ILE A 179 4.39 -9.37 10.55
N SER A 180 5.66 -9.16 10.90
CA SER A 180 6.29 -9.69 12.12
C SER A 180 7.21 -8.71 12.83
#